data_AF-A0A699V8C8-F1
#
_entry.id   AF-A0A699V8C8-F1
#
_cell.length_a   1.000
_cell.length_b   1.000
_cell.length_c   1.000
_cell.angle_alpha   90.00
_cell.angle_beta   90.00
_cell.angle_gamma   90.00
#
_symmetry.space_group_name_H-M   'P 1'
#
loop_
_entity.id
_entity.type
_entity.pdbx_description
1 polymer ?
#
loop_
_entity_poly.entity_id
_entity_poly.type
_entity_poly.pdbx_seq_one_letter_code
_entity_poly.pdbx_strand_id
1 'polypeptide(L)'
;MNLIQHADSPRYIRLHERDNVVVVVNDQGVPAGTEFDNGLVTIDNVPQSHKVNTVDIPEGGAVIRYGQTIGYALQSIPRGSWVKEDQLRMPSAPPLDSLPLSTEVPGKGEPLEGFTFEGYRNADGTVGTRNILGITTTVQCVTGVLDFAVKRIREELLP
;
A
#
# COMPACT_ATOMS: atom_id res chain seq x y z
N MET A 1 -36.21 -3.53 -5.04
CA MET A 1 -36.13 -2.39 -4.10
C MET A 1 -34.67 -2.24 -3.74
N ASN A 2 -33.95 -1.32 -4.40
CA ASN A 2 -32.51 -1.14 -4.12
C ASN A 2 -32.39 -0.36 -2.81
N LEU A 3 -32.00 -1.05 -1.75
CA LEU A 3 -31.65 -0.42 -0.50
C LEU A 3 -30.42 0.45 -0.76
N ILE A 4 -30.50 1.72 -0.36
CA ILE A 4 -29.35 2.63 -0.42
C ILE A 4 -28.34 2.12 0.60
N GLN A 5 -27.11 1.81 0.16
CA GLN A 5 -26.02 1.47 1.07
C GLN A 5 -25.79 2.65 2.03
N HIS A 6 -26.10 2.46 3.30
CA HIS A 6 -25.80 3.42 4.35
C HIS A 6 -24.34 3.24 4.78
N ALA A 7 -23.75 4.25 5.43
CA ALA A 7 -22.39 4.17 5.97
C ALA A 7 -22.21 2.95 6.91
N ASP A 8 -23.29 2.46 7.51
CA ASP A 8 -23.30 1.32 8.44
C ASP A 8 -23.48 -0.04 7.76
N SER A 9 -23.70 -0.10 6.43
CA SER A 9 -23.78 -1.36 5.70
C SER A 9 -22.45 -2.13 5.81
N PRO A 10 -22.47 -3.48 5.92
CA PRO A 10 -21.25 -4.29 5.93
C PRO A 10 -20.43 -4.09 4.66
N ARG A 11 -19.15 -3.72 4.82
CA ARG A 11 -18.26 -3.38 3.71
C ARG A 11 -16.91 -4.06 3.87
N TYR A 12 -16.38 -4.52 2.74
CA TYR A 12 -15.03 -5.05 2.66
C TYR A 12 -14.29 -4.51 1.44
N ILE A 13 -12.96 -4.62 1.45
CA ILE A 13 -12.11 -4.40 0.28
C ILE A 13 -11.47 -5.72 -0.13
N ARG A 14 -11.57 -6.02 -1.43
CA ARG A 14 -10.79 -7.04 -2.14
C ARG A 14 -9.77 -6.32 -3.02
N LEU A 15 -8.50 -6.69 -2.92
CA LEU A 15 -7.41 -5.97 -3.62
C LEU A 15 -7.07 -6.60 -4.97
N HIS A 16 -7.28 -7.91 -5.09
CA HIS A 16 -7.08 -8.65 -6.33
C HIS A 16 -8.15 -9.73 -6.50
N GLU A 17 -8.51 -10.07 -7.73
CA GLU A 17 -9.58 -11.03 -8.03
C GLU A 17 -9.29 -12.42 -7.44
N ARG A 18 -8.02 -12.86 -7.53
CA ARG A 18 -7.50 -14.11 -6.95
C ARG A 18 -7.51 -14.16 -5.42
N ASP A 19 -7.77 -13.06 -4.72
CA ASP A 19 -7.73 -13.06 -3.26
C ASP A 19 -8.80 -13.99 -2.71
N ASN A 20 -8.43 -14.81 -1.72
CA ASN A 20 -9.38 -15.64 -0.98
C ASN A 20 -9.72 -15.07 0.40
N VAL A 21 -9.15 -13.92 0.73
CA VAL A 21 -9.50 -13.09 1.89
C VAL A 21 -9.92 -11.68 1.47
N VAL A 22 -10.73 -11.04 2.31
CA VAL A 22 -11.11 -9.62 2.17
C VAL A 22 -10.88 -8.88 3.47
N VAL A 23 -10.76 -7.56 3.42
CA VAL A 23 -10.50 -6.72 4.61
C VAL A 23 -11.76 -5.96 4.98
N VAL A 24 -12.20 -6.06 6.24
CA VAL A 24 -13.35 -5.31 6.78
C VAL A 24 -12.98 -3.83 6.95
N VAL A 25 -13.85 -2.92 6.49
CA VAL A 25 -13.59 -1.46 6.57
C VAL A 25 -14.56 -0.70 7.48
N ASN A 26 -15.59 -1.36 8.02
CA ASN A 26 -16.49 -0.77 9.01
C ASN A 26 -15.72 -0.37 10.27
N ASP A 27 -15.94 0.85 10.78
CA ASP A 27 -15.17 1.42 11.90
C ASP A 27 -15.19 0.57 13.18
N GLN A 28 -16.34 -0.06 13.48
CA GLN A 28 -16.49 -0.94 14.64
C GLN A 28 -16.22 -2.42 14.32
N GLY A 29 -15.70 -2.71 13.12
CA GLY A 29 -15.71 -4.06 12.57
C GLY A 29 -17.12 -4.54 12.23
N VAL A 30 -17.28 -5.86 12.16
CA VAL A 30 -18.55 -6.54 11.91
C VAL A 30 -18.75 -7.69 12.91
N PRO A 31 -19.96 -7.87 13.48
CA PRO A 31 -20.23 -8.99 14.36
C PRO A 31 -20.31 -10.32 13.60
N ALA A 32 -20.30 -11.44 14.32
CA ALA A 32 -20.66 -12.74 13.78
C ALA A 32 -22.10 -12.73 13.24
N GLY A 33 -22.35 -13.47 12.16
CA GLY A 33 -23.63 -13.50 11.46
C GLY A 33 -23.88 -12.33 10.51
N THR A 34 -22.90 -11.45 10.31
CA THR A 34 -23.04 -10.33 9.37
C THR A 34 -23.00 -10.84 7.94
N GLU A 35 -24.05 -10.56 7.17
CA GLU A 35 -24.13 -10.85 5.75
C GLU A 35 -23.68 -9.65 4.90
N PHE A 36 -22.79 -9.89 3.95
CA PHE A 36 -22.37 -8.93 2.93
C PHE A 36 -23.16 -9.15 1.63
N ASP A 37 -23.23 -8.13 0.78
CA ASP A 37 -24.01 -8.15 -0.48
C ASP A 37 -23.64 -9.31 -1.44
N ASN A 38 -22.44 -9.88 -1.32
CA ASN A 38 -21.98 -11.02 -2.12
C ASN A 38 -22.33 -12.40 -1.50
N GLY A 39 -23.14 -12.43 -0.44
CA GLY A 39 -23.52 -13.65 0.30
C GLY A 39 -22.43 -14.21 1.20
N LEU A 40 -21.35 -13.47 1.47
CA LEU A 40 -20.43 -13.80 2.55
C LEU A 40 -21.12 -13.56 3.90
N VAL A 41 -21.06 -14.53 4.80
CA VAL A 41 -21.55 -14.39 6.17
C VAL A 41 -20.38 -14.61 7.11
N THR A 42 -20.13 -13.69 8.04
CA THR A 42 -19.10 -13.87 9.06
C THR A 42 -19.52 -14.89 10.09
N ILE A 43 -18.58 -15.70 10.58
CA ILE A 43 -18.85 -16.61 11.70
C ILE A 43 -18.22 -16.10 13.01
N ASP A 44 -17.27 -15.17 12.90
CA ASP A 44 -16.61 -14.52 14.02
C ASP A 44 -16.97 -13.03 14.08
N ASN A 45 -16.73 -12.41 15.23
CA ASN A 45 -16.62 -10.95 15.29
C ASN A 45 -15.28 -10.55 14.65
N VAL A 46 -15.33 -9.71 13.61
CA VAL A 46 -14.15 -9.32 12.84
C VAL A 46 -13.90 -7.83 13.04
N PRO A 47 -12.77 -7.43 13.66
CA PRO A 47 -12.46 -6.01 13.83
C PRO A 47 -12.19 -5.31 12.49
N GLN A 48 -12.25 -3.98 12.49
CA GLN A 48 -11.81 -3.18 11.34
C GLN A 48 -10.38 -3.55 10.94
N SER A 49 -10.08 -3.48 9.63
CA SER A 49 -8.76 -3.76 9.04
C SER A 49 -8.30 -5.21 9.19
N HIS A 50 -9.14 -6.11 9.68
CA HIS A 50 -8.84 -7.53 9.76
C HIS A 50 -9.44 -8.32 8.59
N LYS A 51 -8.89 -9.52 8.38
CA LYS A 51 -9.13 -10.35 7.20
C LYS A 51 -10.27 -11.34 7.47
N VAL A 52 -11.15 -11.52 6.50
CA VAL A 52 -12.20 -12.55 6.50
C VAL A 52 -11.97 -13.51 5.34
N ASN A 53 -12.05 -14.80 5.61
CA ASN A 53 -12.01 -15.83 4.57
C ASN A 53 -13.26 -15.77 3.70
N THR A 54 -13.08 -15.76 2.40
CA THR A 54 -14.21 -15.78 1.43
C THR A 54 -14.56 -17.16 0.93
N VAL A 55 -13.72 -18.15 1.26
CA VAL A 55 -13.87 -19.58 0.94
C VAL A 55 -13.39 -20.39 2.13
N ASP A 56 -13.73 -21.68 2.18
CA ASP A 56 -13.09 -22.61 3.11
C ASP A 56 -11.63 -22.81 2.70
N ILE A 57 -10.71 -22.66 3.64
CA ILE A 57 -9.28 -22.89 3.44
C ILE A 57 -8.90 -24.14 4.23
N PRO A 58 -8.53 -25.26 3.59
CA PRO A 58 -8.11 -26.45 4.32
C PRO A 58 -6.77 -26.21 5.04
N GLU A 59 -6.43 -27.07 6.00
CA GLU A 59 -5.09 -27.13 6.57
C GLU A 59 -4.03 -27.23 5.45
N GLY A 60 -2.96 -26.45 5.58
CA GLY A 60 -1.91 -26.30 4.56
C GLY A 60 -2.34 -25.48 3.33
N GLY A 61 -3.61 -25.09 3.22
CA GLY A 61 -4.13 -24.26 2.14
C GLY A 61 -3.52 -22.85 2.13
N ALA A 62 -3.33 -22.30 0.94
CA ALA A 62 -2.76 -20.97 0.77
C ALA A 62 -3.79 -19.87 1.12
N VAL A 63 -3.36 -18.89 1.91
CA VAL A 63 -4.06 -17.61 2.08
C VAL A 63 -3.48 -16.63 1.05
N ILE A 64 -4.35 -16.05 0.22
CA ILE A 64 -4.00 -15.25 -0.95
C ILE A 64 -4.54 -13.82 -0.77
N ARG A 65 -3.64 -12.85 -0.80
CA ARG A 65 -3.95 -11.40 -0.76
C ARG A 65 -3.01 -10.66 -1.72
N TYR A 66 -3.48 -9.58 -2.36
CA TYR A 66 -2.74 -8.90 -3.44
C TYR A 66 -2.44 -9.82 -4.62
N GLY A 67 -3.25 -10.86 -4.78
CA GLY A 67 -3.02 -11.96 -5.70
C GLY A 67 -1.90 -12.90 -5.28
N GLN A 68 -1.15 -12.65 -4.20
CA GLN A 68 0.01 -13.46 -3.82
C GLN A 68 -0.27 -14.29 -2.57
N THR A 69 0.41 -15.44 -2.44
CA THR A 69 0.34 -16.25 -1.21
C THR A 69 1.06 -15.51 -0.08
N ILE A 70 0.32 -15.18 0.97
CA ILE A 70 0.85 -14.49 2.15
C ILE A 70 1.12 -15.43 3.33
N GLY A 71 0.60 -16.65 3.28
CA GLY A 71 0.70 -17.64 4.35
C GLY A 71 0.00 -18.93 3.99
N TYR A 72 0.25 -19.97 4.78
CA TYR A 72 -0.45 -21.26 4.71
C TYR A 72 -1.20 -21.50 6.01
N ALA A 73 -2.44 -21.94 5.94
CA ALA A 73 -3.25 -22.21 7.12
C ALA A 73 -2.65 -23.37 7.94
N LEU A 74 -2.49 -23.18 9.25
CA LEU A 74 -1.99 -24.21 10.18
C LEU A 74 -3.06 -25.25 10.54
N GLN A 75 -4.31 -24.95 10.26
CA GLN A 75 -5.49 -25.80 10.44
C GLN A 75 -6.55 -25.34 9.44
N SER A 76 -7.60 -26.12 9.22
CA SER A 76 -8.72 -25.68 8.36
C SER A 76 -9.38 -24.41 8.92
N ILE A 77 -9.58 -23.41 8.07
CA ILE A 77 -10.22 -22.12 8.38
C ILE A 77 -11.48 -21.97 7.51
N PRO A 78 -12.68 -22.06 8.10
CA PRO A 78 -13.92 -21.94 7.33
C PRO A 78 -14.09 -20.58 6.63
N ARG A 79 -14.96 -20.56 5.62
CA ARG A 79 -15.49 -19.33 5.04
C ARG A 79 -16.16 -18.49 6.13
N GLY A 80 -15.94 -17.18 6.08
CA GLY A 80 -16.51 -16.22 7.04
C GLY A 80 -15.70 -16.07 8.33
N SER A 81 -14.65 -16.86 8.54
CA SER A 81 -13.80 -16.75 9.72
C SER A 81 -12.89 -15.53 9.67
N TRP A 82 -12.58 -15.01 10.86
CA TRP A 82 -11.50 -14.06 11.05
C TRP A 82 -10.15 -14.77 10.89
N VAL A 83 -9.36 -14.35 9.91
CA VAL A 83 -7.98 -14.84 9.70
C VAL A 83 -7.02 -14.10 10.62
N LYS A 84 -6.52 -14.82 11.62
CA LYS A 84 -5.53 -14.34 12.60
C LYS A 84 -4.12 -14.76 12.20
N GLU A 85 -3.13 -14.02 12.68
CA GLU A 85 -1.72 -14.26 12.34
C GLU A 85 -1.19 -15.58 12.94
N ASP A 86 -1.68 -15.95 14.13
CA ASP A 86 -1.34 -17.20 14.83
C ASP A 86 -1.86 -18.46 14.13
N GLN A 87 -2.75 -18.31 13.14
CA GLN A 87 -3.28 -19.42 12.34
C GLN A 87 -2.48 -19.65 11.05
N LEU A 88 -1.47 -18.83 10.76
CA LEU A 88 -0.74 -18.85 9.50
C LEU A 88 0.74 -19.20 9.70
N ARG A 89 1.22 -20.11 8.88
CA ARG A 89 2.64 -20.33 8.65
C ARG A 89 3.11 -19.45 7.50
N MET A 90 4.11 -18.61 7.75
CA MET A 90 4.72 -17.78 6.70
C MET A 90 5.42 -18.65 5.64
N PRO A 91 5.35 -18.29 4.35
CA PRO A 91 6.19 -18.91 3.33
C PRO A 91 7.66 -18.60 3.61
N SER A 92 8.54 -19.58 3.36
CA SER A 92 9.99 -19.34 3.40
C SER A 92 10.37 -18.52 2.17
N ALA A 93 11.15 -17.46 2.37
CA ALA A 93 11.63 -16.65 1.26
C ALA A 93 12.64 -17.46 0.42
N PRO A 94 12.49 -17.48 -0.92
CA PRO A 94 13.49 -18.11 -1.78
C PRO A 94 14.81 -17.32 -1.75
N PRO A 95 15.95 -17.96 -2.07
CA PRO A 95 17.22 -17.27 -2.27
C PRO A 95 17.14 -16.18 -3.33
N LEU A 96 17.87 -15.08 -3.12
CA LEU A 96 17.84 -13.91 -4.03
C LEU A 96 18.26 -14.26 -5.46
N ASP A 97 19.26 -15.13 -5.61
CA ASP A 97 19.81 -15.61 -6.88
C ASP A 97 18.89 -16.59 -7.63
N SER A 98 17.84 -17.10 -6.97
CA SER A 98 16.82 -17.96 -7.57
C SER A 98 15.61 -17.20 -8.09
N LEU A 99 15.52 -15.89 -7.85
CA LEU A 99 14.38 -15.09 -8.27
C LEU A 99 14.37 -14.91 -9.80
N PRO A 100 13.20 -15.07 -10.45
CA PRO A 100 13.06 -14.79 -11.88
C PRO A 100 13.33 -13.31 -12.17
N LEU A 101 14.08 -13.04 -13.23
CA LEU A 101 14.43 -11.70 -13.67
C LEU A 101 13.67 -11.36 -14.96
N SER A 102 12.99 -10.22 -14.98
CA SER A 102 12.32 -9.69 -16.17
C SER A 102 11.27 -10.63 -16.80
N THR A 103 10.59 -11.47 -16.02
CA THR A 103 9.61 -12.45 -16.52
C THR A 103 8.22 -11.87 -16.81
N GLU A 104 7.89 -10.71 -16.24
CA GLU A 104 6.60 -10.04 -16.41
C GLU A 104 6.84 -8.55 -16.68
N VAL A 105 7.44 -8.23 -17.84
CA VAL A 105 7.62 -6.83 -18.26
C VAL A 105 6.27 -6.30 -18.75
N PRO A 106 5.63 -5.35 -18.03
CA PRO A 106 4.36 -4.81 -18.47
C PRO A 106 4.53 -4.07 -19.81
N GLY A 107 3.48 -4.07 -20.63
CA GLY A 107 3.43 -3.24 -21.82
C GLY A 107 3.60 -1.76 -21.46
N LYS A 108 4.15 -0.98 -22.39
CA LYS A 108 4.15 0.48 -22.25
C LYS A 108 2.69 0.95 -22.31
N GLY A 109 2.26 1.70 -21.30
CA GLY A 109 0.98 2.41 -21.35
C GLY A 109 1.01 3.50 -22.41
N GLU A 110 -0.16 3.98 -22.79
CA GLU A 110 -0.28 5.11 -23.73
C GLU A 110 0.41 6.36 -23.15
N PRO A 111 1.19 7.10 -23.96
CA PRO A 111 1.84 8.31 -23.50
C PRO A 111 0.79 9.37 -23.12
N LEU A 112 1.03 10.06 -22.00
CA LEU A 112 0.25 11.23 -21.62
C LEU A 112 0.84 12.46 -22.31
N GLU A 113 0.06 13.06 -23.21
CA GLU A 113 0.47 14.24 -23.99
C GLU A 113 -0.28 15.50 -23.54
N GLY A 114 0.30 16.67 -23.81
CA GLY A 114 -0.33 17.98 -23.56
C GLY A 114 -0.25 18.49 -22.12
N PHE A 115 0.34 17.74 -21.18
CA PHE A 115 0.55 18.21 -19.81
C PHE A 115 1.82 19.06 -19.71
N THR A 116 1.68 20.27 -19.16
CA THR A 116 2.78 21.20 -18.91
C THR A 116 2.76 21.68 -17.46
N PHE A 117 3.88 22.24 -17.00
CA PHE A 117 3.96 22.95 -15.72
C PHE A 117 4.87 24.18 -15.86
N GLU A 118 4.58 25.22 -15.08
CA GLU A 118 5.42 26.41 -15.01
C GLU A 118 6.69 26.11 -14.20
N GLY A 119 7.87 26.25 -14.81
CA GLY A 119 9.14 25.86 -14.19
C GLY A 119 10.30 26.77 -14.58
N TYR A 120 11.40 26.65 -13.84
CA TYR A 120 12.62 27.44 -14.04
C TYR A 120 13.58 26.66 -14.93
N ARG A 121 13.72 27.08 -16.19
CA ARG A 121 14.60 26.41 -17.17
C ARG A 121 16.08 26.73 -16.87
N ASN A 122 16.88 25.68 -16.70
CA ASN A 122 18.32 25.78 -16.47
C ASN A 122 19.10 25.77 -17.80
N ALA A 123 20.37 26.17 -17.74
CA ALA A 123 21.26 26.19 -18.91
C ALA A 123 21.56 24.79 -19.48
N ASP A 124 21.49 23.74 -18.66
CA ASP A 124 21.70 22.34 -19.07
C ASP A 124 20.45 21.68 -19.67
N GLY A 125 19.34 22.40 -19.76
CA GLY A 125 18.07 21.92 -20.31
C GLY A 125 17.13 21.28 -19.27
N THR A 126 17.58 21.04 -18.03
CA THR A 126 16.70 20.62 -16.93
C THR A 126 15.77 21.75 -16.51
N VAL A 127 14.65 21.41 -15.85
CA VAL A 127 13.66 22.38 -15.38
C VAL A 127 13.44 22.19 -13.89
N GLY A 128 13.80 23.20 -13.10
CA GLY A 128 13.59 23.23 -11.65
C GLY A 128 12.15 23.61 -11.28
N THR A 129 11.64 23.05 -10.19
CA THR A 129 10.32 23.40 -9.62
C THR A 129 10.39 24.55 -8.62
N ARG A 130 11.61 24.98 -8.26
CA ARG A 130 11.88 26.11 -7.37
C ARG A 130 13.12 26.84 -7.85
N ASN A 131 13.15 28.15 -7.66
CA ASN A 131 14.33 28.96 -7.89
C ASN A 131 15.08 29.14 -6.56
N ILE A 132 16.16 28.39 -6.36
CA ILE A 132 16.89 28.31 -5.09
C ILE A 132 18.34 28.71 -5.29
N LEU A 133 18.87 29.49 -4.36
CA LEU A 133 20.30 29.71 -4.21
C LEU A 133 20.94 28.54 -3.44
N GLY A 134 21.73 27.72 -4.14
CA GLY A 134 22.54 26.67 -3.53
C GLY A 134 23.92 27.20 -3.13
N ILE A 135 24.31 26.99 -1.86
CA ILE A 135 25.63 27.37 -1.34
C ILE A 135 26.27 26.11 -0.74
N THR A 136 27.51 25.81 -1.14
CA THR A 136 28.26 24.65 -0.67
C THR A 136 29.73 25.01 -0.46
N THR A 137 30.44 24.25 0.37
CA THR A 137 31.89 24.37 0.59
C THR A 137 32.59 23.06 0.26
N THR A 138 33.83 23.12 -0.23
CA THR A 138 34.65 21.93 -0.44
C THR A 138 35.04 21.29 0.90
N VAL A 139 35.26 19.97 0.91
CA VAL A 139 35.45 19.20 2.15
C VAL A 139 36.57 19.76 3.03
N GLN A 140 36.33 19.77 4.35
CA GLN A 140 37.19 20.26 5.47
C GLN A 140 37.14 21.75 5.84
N CYS A 141 36.50 22.62 5.06
CA CYS A 141 36.39 24.03 5.43
C CYS A 141 35.04 24.37 6.08
N VAL A 142 35.05 24.37 7.43
CA VAL A 142 34.23 25.20 8.34
C VAL A 142 32.71 25.30 8.07
N THR A 143 31.97 24.24 8.37
CA THR A 143 30.49 24.23 8.38
C THR A 143 29.87 25.44 9.09
N GLY A 144 30.46 25.88 10.22
CA GLY A 144 29.94 27.02 10.98
C GLY A 144 29.95 28.36 10.23
N VAL A 145 30.87 28.57 9.28
CA VAL A 145 30.91 29.78 8.46
C VAL A 145 29.76 29.76 7.43
N LEU A 146 29.51 28.61 6.82
CA LEU A 146 28.42 28.43 5.87
C LEU A 146 27.07 28.70 6.55
N ASP A 147 26.84 28.12 7.74
CA ASP A 147 25.59 28.28 8.47
C ASP A 147 25.33 29.75 8.85
N PHE A 148 26.37 30.44 9.32
CA PHE A 148 26.27 31.86 9.65
C PHE A 148 25.97 32.72 8.41
N ALA A 149 26.63 32.45 7.29
CA ALA A 149 26.38 33.15 6.03
C ALA A 149 24.95 32.91 5.52
N VAL A 150 24.47 31.66 5.52
CA VAL A 150 23.10 31.31 5.12
C VAL A 150 22.08 32.00 6.02
N LYS A 151 22.31 32.03 7.34
CA LYS A 151 21.43 32.75 8.29
C LYS A 151 21.29 34.22 7.91
N ARG A 152 22.41 34.92 7.72
CA ARG A 152 22.41 36.34 7.36
C ARG A 152 21.74 36.59 6.00
N ILE A 153 22.02 35.76 5.00
CA ILE A 153 21.38 35.87 3.68
C ILE A 153 19.85 35.78 3.81
N ARG A 154 19.35 34.84 4.64
CA ARG A 154 17.90 34.71 4.90
C ARG A 154 17.30 35.91 5.63
N GLU A 155 18.00 36.46 6.62
CA GLU A 155 17.48 37.55 7.47
C GLU A 155 17.60 38.93 6.80
N GLU A 156 18.62 39.14 5.98
CA GLU A 156 19.00 40.47 5.49
C GLU A 156 18.81 40.68 3.97
N LEU A 157 18.82 39.61 3.16
CA LEU A 157 18.88 39.73 1.69
C LEU A 157 17.74 39.05 0.93
N LEU A 158 17.17 37.97 1.46
CA LEU A 158 16.02 37.34 0.83
C LEU A 158 14.76 38.20 1.05
N PRO A 159 13.90 38.33 0.03
CA PRO A 159 12.64 39.07 0.12
C PRO A 159 11.63 38.40 1.06
#